data_AF-A0A4R0F885-F1
#
_entry.id   AF-A0A4R0F885-F1
#
_cell.length_a   1.000
_cell.length_b   1.000
_cell.length_c   1.000
_cell.angle_alpha   90.00
_cell.angle_beta   90.00
_cell.angle_gamma   90.00
#
_symmetry.space_group_name_H-M   'P 1'
#
loop_
_entity.id
_entity.type
_entity.pdbx_description
1 polymer ?
#
loop_
_entity_poly.entity_id
_entity_poly.type
_entity_poly.pdbx_seq_one_letter_code
_entity_poly.pdbx_strand_id
1 'polypeptide(L)'
;MSKVSISEAAKRFKVSRNTVYKRIAQGALTKDADGLLDVSDLLRVFSGNVQEQAIRTRFNKNDEQGYDHIAQQLEQVQQENVQLKQLLAVNEMLVNQLQQQITDLRQDKENLFNQLGQRRIESRDQPEQRKGLFSKLFG
;
A
#
# COMPACT_ATOMS: atom_id res chain seq x y z
N MET A 1 -2.36 22.87 25.61
CA MET A 1 -3.34 21.87 26.06
C MET A 1 -4.58 22.58 26.57
N SER A 2 -5.77 22.04 26.31
CA SER A 2 -7.03 22.60 26.83
C SER A 2 -7.13 22.34 28.34
N LYS A 3 -7.48 23.37 29.12
CA LYS A 3 -7.54 23.33 30.58
C LYS A 3 -8.96 23.63 31.07
N VAL A 4 -9.39 22.94 32.13
CA VAL A 4 -10.73 23.13 32.70
C VAL A 4 -10.69 23.10 34.22
N SER A 5 -11.65 23.78 34.86
CA SER A 5 -11.81 23.72 36.32
C SER A 5 -12.36 22.36 36.76
N ILE A 6 -12.19 22.03 38.04
CA ILE A 6 -12.71 20.79 38.64
C ILE A 6 -14.23 20.68 38.47
N SER A 7 -14.96 21.79 38.63
CA SER A 7 -16.41 21.85 38.43
C SER A 7 -16.81 21.51 37.00
N GLU A 8 -16.07 22.06 36.03
CA GLU A 8 -16.33 21.85 34.62
C GLU A 8 -15.96 20.42 34.20
N ALA A 9 -14.84 19.89 34.70
CA ALA A 9 -14.46 18.49 34.52
C ALA A 9 -15.54 17.53 35.05
N ALA A 10 -16.03 17.76 36.28
CA ALA A 10 -17.08 16.94 36.89
C ALA A 10 -18.36 16.93 36.03
N LYS A 11 -18.75 18.09 35.50
CA LYS A 11 -19.92 18.23 34.62
C LYS A 11 -19.72 17.51 33.29
N ARG A 12 -18.58 17.72 32.61
CA ARG A 12 -18.29 17.14 31.29
C ARG A 12 -18.21 15.62 31.31
N PHE A 13 -17.57 15.06 32.34
CA PHE A 13 -17.35 13.62 32.45
C PHE A 13 -18.43 12.90 33.27
N LYS A 14 -19.49 13.60 33.68
CA LYS A 14 -20.63 13.05 34.43
C LYS A 14 -20.19 12.30 35.70
N VAL A 15 -19.22 12.87 36.43
CA VAL A 15 -18.72 12.34 37.71
C VAL A 15 -18.90 13.38 38.81
N SER A 16 -18.94 12.94 40.07
CA SER A 16 -19.00 13.90 41.20
C SER A 16 -17.67 14.66 41.33
N ARG A 17 -17.70 15.89 41.85
CA ARG A 17 -16.48 16.64 42.19
C ARG A 17 -15.58 15.86 43.16
N ASN A 18 -16.18 15.12 44.11
CA ASN A 18 -15.44 14.26 45.03
C ASN A 18 -14.67 13.16 44.29
N THR A 19 -15.23 12.61 43.22
CA THR A 19 -14.54 11.63 42.35
C THR A 19 -13.31 12.27 41.71
N VAL A 20 -13.42 13.51 41.24
CA VAL A 20 -12.29 14.27 40.67
C VAL A 20 -11.22 14.52 41.73
N TYR A 21 -11.59 15.01 42.92
CA TYR A 21 -10.66 15.21 44.03
C TYR A 21 -9.97 13.91 44.46
N LYS A 22 -10.69 12.79 44.49
CA LYS A 22 -10.10 11.48 44.80
C LYS A 22 -9.03 11.09 43.79
N ARG A 23 -9.27 11.30 42.49
CA ARG A 23 -8.29 11.00 41.44
C ARG A 23 -7.07 11.94 41.50
N ILE A 24 -7.26 13.20 41.93
CA ILE A 24 -6.14 14.12 42.20
C ILE A 24 -5.31 13.61 43.40
N ALA A 25 -5.96 13.25 44.50
CA ALA A 25 -5.28 12.74 45.70
C ALA A 25 -4.51 11.42 45.44
N GLN A 26 -4.99 10.62 44.48
CA GLN A 26 -4.33 9.38 44.02
C GLN A 26 -3.18 9.62 43.02
N GLY A 27 -2.90 10.87 42.65
CA GLY A 27 -1.90 11.21 41.63
C GLY A 27 -2.30 10.87 40.20
N ALA A 28 -3.56 10.47 39.96
CA ALA A 28 -4.04 10.12 38.63
C ALA A 28 -4.34 11.36 37.78
N LEU A 29 -4.65 12.50 38.41
CA LEU A 29 -4.84 13.81 37.79
C LEU A 29 -3.94 14.83 38.47
N THR A 30 -3.36 15.72 37.68
CA THR A 30 -2.53 16.82 38.20
C THR A 30 -3.23 18.16 37.99
N LYS A 31 -3.16 19.02 39.01
CA LYS A 31 -3.60 20.43 38.90
C LYS A 31 -2.39 21.31 38.63
N ASP A 32 -2.57 22.32 37.79
CA ASP A 32 -1.55 23.35 37.60
C ASP A 32 -1.57 24.40 38.73
N ALA A 33 -0.71 25.41 38.60
CA ALA A 33 -0.60 26.52 39.56
C ALA A 33 -1.91 27.31 39.72
N ASP A 34 -2.75 27.33 38.68
CA ASP A 34 -4.05 28.01 38.66
C ASP A 34 -5.20 27.10 39.15
N GLY A 35 -4.89 25.85 39.51
CA GLY A 35 -5.87 24.86 39.97
C GLY A 35 -6.71 24.23 38.85
N LEU A 36 -6.28 24.35 37.59
CA LEU A 36 -6.93 23.77 36.42
C LEU A 36 -6.37 22.38 36.10
N LEU A 37 -7.22 21.57 35.46
CA LEU A 37 -6.92 20.22 35.02
C LEU A 37 -6.75 20.17 33.51
N ASP A 38 -5.79 19.37 33.05
CA ASP A 38 -5.61 19.08 31.63
C ASP A 38 -6.71 18.14 31.12
N VAL A 39 -7.34 18.50 30.00
CA VAL A 39 -8.40 17.70 29.38
C VAL A 39 -7.89 16.34 28.90
N SER A 40 -6.63 16.24 28.47
CA SER A 40 -6.00 14.97 28.06
C SER A 40 -5.91 13.98 29.22
N ASP A 41 -5.55 14.46 30.41
CA ASP A 41 -5.51 13.66 31.64
C ASP A 41 -6.92 13.24 32.06
N LEU A 42 -7.90 14.14 31.93
CA LEU A 42 -9.30 13.81 32.21
C LEU A 42 -9.85 12.75 31.26
N LEU A 43 -9.52 12.81 29.98
CA LEU A 43 -9.87 11.75 29.02
C LEU A 43 -9.21 10.42 29.42
N ARG A 44 -7.93 10.41 29.74
CA ARG A 44 -7.24 9.18 30.19
C ARG A 44 -7.90 8.57 31.44
N VAL A 45 -8.28 9.40 32.42
CA VAL A 45 -8.80 8.96 33.72
C VAL A 45 -10.28 8.63 33.70
N PHE A 46 -11.10 9.33 32.93
CA PHE A 46 -12.56 9.23 32.98
C PHE A 46 -13.22 8.69 31.70
N SER A 47 -12.51 8.59 30.58
CA SER A 47 -13.07 7.93 29.37
C SER A 47 -13.24 6.41 29.55
N GLY A 48 -12.63 5.81 30.58
CA GLY A 48 -12.62 4.37 30.84
C GLY A 48 -13.77 3.81 31.68
N ASN A 49 -14.73 4.63 32.14
CA ASN A 49 -15.76 4.17 33.09
C ASN A 49 -16.79 3.16 32.52
N VAL A 50 -16.75 2.83 31.22
CA VAL A 50 -17.51 1.72 30.62
C VAL A 50 -16.65 0.47 30.39
N GLN A 51 -15.31 0.58 30.48
CA GLN A 51 -14.40 -0.45 29.98
C GLN A 51 -13.39 -0.98 31.03
N GLU A 52 -13.14 -0.28 32.15
CA GLU A 52 -12.14 -0.74 33.13
C GLU A 52 -12.48 -2.09 33.82
N GLN A 53 -13.76 -2.44 34.01
CA GLN A 53 -14.12 -3.77 34.53
C GLN A 53 -13.94 -4.89 33.48
N ALA A 54 -14.12 -4.60 32.19
CA ALA A 54 -13.83 -5.53 31.12
C ALA A 54 -12.33 -5.68 30.86
N ILE A 55 -11.57 -4.60 31.06
CA ILE A 55 -10.12 -4.53 30.83
C ILE A 55 -9.37 -5.27 31.95
N ARG A 56 -9.64 -5.00 33.24
CA ARG A 56 -8.91 -5.67 34.34
C ARG A 56 -9.13 -7.18 34.42
N THR A 57 -10.27 -7.67 33.92
CA THR A 57 -10.57 -9.11 33.82
C THR A 57 -9.91 -9.74 32.59
N ARG A 58 -9.62 -8.96 31.53
CA ARG A 58 -8.92 -9.41 30.31
C ARG A 58 -7.40 -9.47 30.45
N PHE A 59 -6.81 -8.63 31.29
CA PHE A 59 -5.34 -8.54 31.47
C PHE A 59 -4.72 -9.59 32.40
N ASN A 60 -5.52 -10.45 33.06
CA ASN A 60 -4.98 -11.49 33.95
C ASN A 60 -5.20 -12.93 33.45
N LYS A 61 -5.73 -13.14 32.23
CA LYS A 61 -6.03 -14.49 31.71
C LYS A 61 -5.61 -14.77 30.26
N ASN A 62 -5.02 -13.80 29.53
CA ASN A 62 -4.80 -13.92 28.08
C ASN A 62 -3.35 -13.79 27.60
N ASP A 63 -2.35 -13.72 28.49
CA ASP A 63 -0.98 -13.48 28.03
C ASP A 63 -0.44 -14.60 27.15
N GLU A 64 -0.75 -15.88 27.38
CA GLU A 64 -0.26 -16.96 26.49
C GLU A 64 -0.99 -17.02 25.14
N GLN A 65 -2.31 -16.84 25.12
CA GLN A 65 -3.13 -16.96 23.90
C GLN A 65 -2.98 -15.74 22.97
N GLY A 66 -2.63 -14.58 23.52
CA GLY A 66 -2.39 -13.36 22.75
C GLY A 66 -1.12 -13.44 21.90
N TYR A 67 -0.04 -14.04 22.42
CA TYR A 67 1.20 -14.21 21.65
C TYR A 67 1.02 -15.22 20.51
N ASP A 68 0.30 -16.32 20.73
CA ASP A 68 0.03 -17.30 19.66
C ASP A 68 -0.80 -16.70 18.52
N HIS A 69 -1.83 -15.92 18.84
CA HIS A 69 -2.66 -15.26 17.81
C HIS A 69 -1.90 -14.15 17.07
N ILE A 70 -0.95 -13.47 17.73
CA ILE A 70 -0.08 -12.48 17.09
C ILE A 70 0.96 -13.17 16.21
N ALA A 71 1.55 -14.28 16.67
CA ALA A 71 2.52 -15.07 15.93
C ALA A 71 1.90 -15.67 14.64
N GLN A 72 0.68 -16.21 14.74
CA GLN A 72 -0.06 -16.73 13.58
C GLN A 72 -0.34 -15.65 12.53
N GLN A 73 -0.79 -14.46 12.95
CA GLN A 73 -0.99 -13.34 12.02
C GLN A 73 0.33 -12.87 11.40
N LEU A 74 1.42 -12.86 12.15
CA LEU A 74 2.72 -12.49 11.63
C LEU A 74 3.22 -13.49 10.58
N GLU A 75 3.04 -14.79 10.83
CA GLU A 75 3.37 -15.84 9.88
C GLU A 75 2.52 -15.73 8.61
N GLN A 76 1.21 -15.47 8.74
CA GLN A 76 0.34 -15.26 7.58
C GLN A 76 0.80 -14.06 6.74
N VAL A 77 1.08 -12.92 7.37
CA VAL A 77 1.57 -11.72 6.67
C VAL A 77 2.92 -11.95 6.00
N GLN A 78 3.79 -12.76 6.61
CA GLN A 78 5.07 -13.15 6.00
C GLN A 78 4.85 -14.02 4.75
N GLN A 79 3.96 -15.02 4.83
CA GLN A 79 3.62 -15.87 3.69
C GLN A 79 2.99 -15.05 2.55
N GLU A 80 2.06 -14.16 2.84
CA GLU A 80 1.45 -13.25 1.85
C GLU A 80 2.53 -12.36 1.20
N ASN A 81 3.48 -11.84 1.97
CA ASN A 81 4.61 -11.06 1.44
C ASN A 81 5.48 -11.88 0.48
N VAL A 82 5.75 -13.15 0.79
CA VAL A 82 6.53 -14.04 -0.09
C VAL A 82 5.77 -14.29 -1.39
N GLN A 83 4.47 -14.58 -1.32
CA GLN A 83 3.64 -14.78 -2.51
C GLN A 83 3.57 -13.53 -3.38
N LEU A 84 3.40 -12.35 -2.78
CA LEU A 84 3.39 -11.08 -3.50
C LEU A 84 4.72 -10.80 -4.20
N LYS A 85 5.85 -11.08 -3.54
CA LYS A 85 7.19 -10.97 -4.15
C LYS A 85 7.36 -11.92 -5.33
N GLN A 86 6.87 -13.16 -5.22
CA GLN A 86 6.93 -14.13 -6.32
C GLN A 86 6.08 -13.68 -7.51
N LEU A 87 4.86 -13.19 -7.25
CA LEU A 87 3.99 -12.65 -8.30
C LEU A 87 4.61 -11.44 -9.00
N LEU A 88 5.26 -10.55 -8.22
CA LEU A 88 5.98 -9.40 -8.77
C LEU A 88 7.10 -9.85 -9.71
N ALA A 89 7.92 -10.82 -9.30
CA ALA A 89 9.01 -11.34 -10.12
C ALA A 89 8.52 -11.98 -11.43
N VAL A 90 7.39 -12.71 -11.40
CA VAL A 90 6.77 -13.26 -12.62
C VAL A 90 6.27 -12.16 -13.53
N ASN A 91 5.63 -11.13 -12.99
CA ASN A 91 5.16 -9.99 -13.77
C ASN A 91 6.33 -9.22 -14.41
N GLU A 92 7.42 -8.99 -13.67
CA GLU A 92 8.63 -8.35 -14.20
C GLU A 92 9.23 -9.16 -15.36
N MET A 93 9.30 -10.49 -15.22
CA MET A 93 9.76 -11.39 -16.29
C MET A 93 8.86 -11.30 -17.53
N LEU A 94 7.54 -11.31 -17.35
CA LEU A 94 6.59 -11.20 -18.46
C LEU A 94 6.71 -9.84 -19.17
N VAL A 95 6.85 -8.76 -18.41
CA VAL A 95 7.05 -7.42 -18.97
C VAL A 95 8.33 -7.37 -19.81
N ASN A 96 9.43 -7.93 -19.31
CA ASN A 96 10.69 -7.99 -20.05
C ASN A 96 10.55 -8.81 -21.34
N GLN A 97 9.86 -9.95 -21.29
CA GLN A 97 9.61 -10.78 -22.48
C GLN A 97 8.78 -10.02 -23.53
N LEU A 98 7.72 -9.33 -23.10
CA LEU A 98 6.88 -8.54 -24.00
C LEU A 98 7.66 -7.37 -24.62
N GLN A 99 8.51 -6.70 -23.85
CA GLN A 99 9.38 -5.64 -24.37
C GLN A 99 10.36 -6.16 -25.41
N GLN A 100 10.93 -7.35 -25.20
CA GLN A 100 11.80 -8.00 -26.18
C GLN A 100 11.03 -8.34 -27.46
N GLN A 101 9.85 -8.95 -27.35
CA GLN A 101 8.99 -9.25 -28.51
C GLN A 101 8.62 -7.99 -29.31
N ILE A 102 8.29 -6.89 -28.64
CA ILE A 102 8.02 -5.61 -29.31
C ILE A 102 9.26 -5.10 -30.06
N THR A 103 10.44 -5.27 -29.48
CA THR A 103 11.70 -4.85 -30.10
C THR A 103 12.01 -5.67 -31.33
N ASP A 104 11.88 -7.00 -31.26
CA ASP A 104 12.11 -7.92 -32.37
C ASP A 104 11.13 -7.62 -33.52
N LEU A 105 9.84 -7.45 -33.22
CA LEU A 105 8.83 -7.10 -34.23
C LEU A 105 9.11 -5.74 -34.90
N ARG A 106 9.66 -4.78 -34.16
CA ARG A 106 10.08 -3.49 -34.74
C ARG A 106 11.24 -3.65 -35.72
N GLN A 107 12.24 -4.45 -35.35
CA GLN A 107 13.37 -4.76 -36.22
C GLN A 107 12.93 -5.52 -37.47
N ASP A 108 12.08 -6.54 -37.33
CA ASP A 108 11.54 -7.30 -38.45
C ASP A 108 10.75 -6.41 -39.42
N LYS A 109 9.92 -5.52 -38.86
CA LYS A 109 9.20 -4.52 -39.65
C LYS A 109 10.18 -3.65 -40.44
N GLU A 110 11.20 -3.10 -39.80
CA GLU A 110 12.21 -2.26 -40.45
C GLU A 110 12.96 -3.02 -41.56
N ASN A 111 13.38 -4.25 -41.28
CA ASN A 111 14.03 -5.14 -42.23
C ASN A 111 13.16 -5.39 -43.47
N LEU A 112 11.86 -5.66 -43.28
CA LEU A 112 10.91 -5.83 -44.38
C LEU A 112 10.74 -4.55 -45.19
N PHE A 113 10.64 -3.39 -44.54
CA PHE A 113 10.58 -2.11 -45.25
C PHE A 113 11.82 -1.87 -46.11
N ASN A 114 13.01 -2.15 -45.57
CA ASN A 114 14.27 -2.01 -46.29
C ASN A 114 14.33 -2.96 -47.50
N GLN A 115 13.93 -4.23 -47.34
CA GLN A 115 13.87 -5.20 -48.45
C GLN A 115 12.91 -4.74 -49.56
N LEU A 116 11.72 -4.24 -49.21
CA LEU A 116 10.77 -3.71 -50.18
C LEU A 116 11.30 -2.47 -50.89
N GLY A 117 12.04 -1.61 -50.18
CA GLY A 117 12.74 -0.47 -50.76
C GLY A 117 13.79 -0.91 -51.79
N GLN A 118 14.65 -1.86 -51.43
CA GLN A 118 15.68 -2.40 -52.32
C GLN A 118 15.06 -3.04 -53.57
N ARG A 119 14.06 -3.91 -53.43
CA ARG A 119 13.37 -4.52 -54.58
C ARG A 119 12.72 -3.49 -55.51
N ARG A 120 12.23 -2.38 -54.98
CA ARG A 120 11.65 -1.28 -55.78
C ARG A 120 12.73 -0.56 -56.59
N ILE A 121 13.93 -0.42 -56.04
CA ILE A 121 15.08 0.19 -56.74
C ILE A 121 15.57 -0.77 -57.83
N GLU A 122 15.79 -2.06 -57.50
CA GLU A 122 16.19 -3.08 -58.48
C GLU A 122 15.24 -3.22 -59.66
N SER A 123 13.92 -3.16 -59.41
CA SER A 123 12.91 -3.22 -60.48
C SER A 123 12.81 -1.94 -61.31
N ARG A 124 13.25 -0.80 -60.79
CA ARG A 124 13.35 0.48 -61.52
C ARG A 124 14.64 0.58 -62.34
N ASP A 125 15.73 0.02 -61.82
CA ASP A 125 17.05 0.07 -62.43
C ASP A 125 17.35 -1.11 -63.35
N GLN A 126 16.43 -2.06 -63.53
CA GLN A 126 16.48 -3.00 -64.67
C GLN A 126 16.25 -2.21 -65.96
N PRO A 127 17.29 -1.96 -66.79
CA PRO A 127 17.05 -1.40 -68.10
C PRO A 127 16.30 -2.46 -68.90
N GLU A 128 15.16 -2.07 -69.46
CA GLU A 128 14.34 -2.80 -70.43
C GLU A 128 15.17 -3.67 -71.40
N GLN A 129 15.54 -4.88 -70.99
CA GLN A 129 15.83 -5.99 -71.87
C GLN A 129 14.61 -6.89 -71.94
N ARG A 130 13.41 -6.30 -72.01
CA ARG A 130 12.21 -7.02 -72.43
C ARG A 130 12.25 -7.16 -73.94
N LYS A 131 13.14 -8.02 -74.44
CA LYS A 131 12.81 -8.82 -75.63
C LYS A 131 11.64 -9.70 -75.19
N GLY A 132 10.44 -9.14 -75.29
CA GLY A 132 9.20 -9.79 -74.86
C GLY A 132 9.06 -11.15 -75.54
N LEU A 133 8.27 -12.04 -74.94
CA LEU A 133 8.00 -13.38 -75.45
C LEU A 133 7.50 -13.41 -76.92
N PHE A 134 7.01 -12.28 -77.43
CA PHE A 134 6.63 -12.07 -78.82
C PHE A 134 7.80 -11.85 -79.80
N SER A 135 8.96 -11.42 -79.32
CA SER A 135 10.14 -11.17 -80.18
C SER A 135 10.79 -12.45 -80.72
N LYS A 136 10.43 -13.63 -80.18
CA LYS A 136 10.86 -14.95 -80.67
C LYS A 136 9.85 -15.62 -81.61
N LEU A 137 8.65 -15.06 -81.76
CA LEU A 137 7.58 -15.63 -82.60
C LEU A 137 7.40 -14.87 -83.93
N PHE A 138 7.94 -13.66 -84.05
CA PHE A 138 7.85 -12.81 -85.23
C PHE A 138 9.21 -12.29 -85.72
N GLY A 139 10.30 -12.96 -85.34
CA GLY A 139 11.67 -12.70 -85.82
C GLY A 139 12.15 -13.82 -86.72
#